data_AF-A0A7S3AFA4-F1
#
_entry.id   AF-A0A7S3AFA4-F1
#
_cell.length_a   1.000
_cell.length_b   1.000
_cell.length_c   1.000
_cell.angle_alpha   90.00
_cell.angle_beta   90.00
_cell.angle_gamma   90.00
#
_symmetry.space_group_name_H-M   'P 1'
#
loop_
_entity.id
_entity.type
_entity.pdbx_description
1 polymer ?
#
loop_
_entity_poly.entity_id
_entity_poly.type
_entity_poly.pdbx_seq_one_letter_code
_entity_poly.pdbx_strand_id
1 'polypeptide(L)'
;TDGPVMLSLPKYAQFASILAAAVHDIGHEGLNNTYYTATSSELALRYNDKAVLESFHASTGLRLILMPEHDVLTSLDLAERRNFRALSIDMILATDMATHFEGLTQLQVMLEEGLQLEGEG
;
A
#
# COMPACT_ATOMS: atom_id res chain seq x y z
N THR A 1 -17.91 6.01 -20.73
CA THR A 1 -17.58 7.40 -20.39
C THR A 1 -16.40 7.35 -19.44
N ASP A 2 -15.19 7.43 -19.98
CA ASP A 2 -13.96 7.13 -19.23
C ASP A 2 -13.58 8.31 -18.35
N GLY A 3 -14.18 8.35 -17.16
CA GLY A 3 -13.69 9.19 -16.09
C GLY A 3 -12.33 8.68 -15.58
N PRO A 4 -11.56 9.51 -14.87
CA PRO A 4 -10.35 9.06 -14.20
C PRO A 4 -10.62 7.80 -13.37
N VAL A 5 -9.78 6.76 -13.50
CA VAL A 5 -9.90 5.48 -12.75
C VAL A 5 -10.08 5.72 -11.24
N MET A 6 -9.45 6.76 -10.70
CA MET A 6 -9.62 7.14 -9.30
C MET A 6 -11.08 7.44 -8.90
N LEU A 7 -11.86 8.05 -9.79
CA LEU A 7 -13.24 8.44 -9.51
C LEU A 7 -14.22 7.27 -9.55
N SER A 8 -13.83 6.12 -10.11
CA SER A 8 -14.64 4.89 -10.08
C SER A 8 -14.46 4.06 -8.81
N LEU A 9 -13.45 4.39 -7.98
CA LEU A 9 -13.17 3.70 -6.73
C LEU A 9 -14.09 4.15 -5.59
N PRO A 10 -14.40 3.29 -4.60
CA PRO A 10 -15.03 3.69 -3.35
C PRO A 10 -14.25 4.79 -2.63
N LYS A 11 -14.93 5.64 -1.85
CA LYS A 11 -14.30 6.78 -1.14
C LYS A 11 -13.14 6.35 -0.23
N TYR A 12 -13.30 5.24 0.49
CA TYR A 12 -12.23 4.72 1.35
C TYR A 12 -10.99 4.32 0.52
N ALA A 13 -11.19 3.78 -0.70
CA ALA A 13 -10.10 3.35 -1.55
C ALA A 13 -9.35 4.54 -2.14
N GLN A 14 -10.09 5.56 -2.60
CA GLN A 14 -9.49 6.83 -3.02
C GLN A 14 -8.61 7.44 -1.92
N PHE A 15 -9.13 7.49 -0.69
CA PHE A 15 -8.37 8.05 0.41
C PHE A 15 -7.16 7.17 0.76
N ALA A 16 -7.33 5.85 0.79
CA ALA A 16 -6.25 4.92 1.05
C ALA A 16 -5.10 5.11 0.04
N SER A 17 -5.39 5.30 -1.25
CA SER A 17 -4.38 5.48 -2.30
C SER A 17 -3.62 6.79 -2.15
N ILE A 18 -4.32 7.90 -1.85
CA ILE A 18 -3.69 9.19 -1.58
C ILE A 18 -2.79 9.08 -0.34
N LEU A 19 -3.30 8.41 0.70
CA LEU A 19 -2.53 8.22 1.92
C LEU A 19 -1.28 7.39 1.66
N ALA A 20 -1.41 6.21 1.06
CA ALA A 20 -0.30 5.33 0.77
C ALA A 20 0.78 6.07 -0.02
N ALA A 21 0.39 6.81 -1.07
CA ALA A 21 1.31 7.65 -1.82
C ALA A 21 2.03 8.70 -0.96
N ALA A 22 1.35 9.31 0.01
CA ALA A 22 1.96 10.31 0.89
C ALA A 22 2.93 9.72 1.92
N VAL A 23 2.74 8.47 2.36
CA VAL A 23 3.52 7.88 3.47
C VAL A 23 4.40 6.70 3.08
N HIS A 24 4.39 6.27 1.81
CA HIS A 24 5.12 5.06 1.38
C HIS A 24 6.62 5.09 1.70
N ASP A 25 7.25 6.27 1.77
CA ASP A 25 8.68 6.45 2.12
C ASP A 25 8.89 7.26 3.43
N ILE A 26 7.89 7.30 4.32
CA ILE A 26 7.95 8.12 5.54
C ILE A 26 9.12 7.70 6.45
N GLY A 27 10.02 8.64 6.76
CA GLY A 27 11.16 8.39 7.64
C GLY A 27 12.28 7.56 7.00
N HIS A 28 12.31 7.43 5.67
CA HIS A 28 13.37 6.73 4.95
C HIS A 28 14.73 7.44 5.11
N GLU A 29 15.77 6.71 5.54
CA GLU A 29 17.11 7.25 5.87
C GLU A 29 18.09 7.26 4.68
N GLY A 30 17.65 6.86 3.49
CA GLY A 30 18.51 6.75 2.29
C GLY A 30 19.26 5.42 2.19
N LEU A 31 18.87 4.43 2.99
CA LEU A 31 19.40 3.07 3.01
C LEU A 31 18.34 2.10 2.49
N ASN A 32 18.73 0.96 1.92
CA ASN A 32 17.80 -0.02 1.34
C ASN A 32 17.62 -1.27 2.23
N ASN A 33 16.62 -2.10 1.92
CA ASN A 33 16.33 -3.34 2.65
C ASN A 33 17.55 -4.26 2.80
N THR A 34 18.40 -4.38 1.77
CA THR A 34 19.65 -5.16 1.82
C THR A 34 20.60 -4.70 2.92
N TYR A 35 20.75 -3.39 3.10
CA TYR A 35 21.58 -2.83 4.17
C TYR A 35 21.03 -3.20 5.56
N TYR A 36 19.73 -3.02 5.78
CA TYR A 36 19.11 -3.29 7.08
C TYR A 36 19.21 -4.77 7.48
N THR A 37 19.02 -5.69 6.53
CA THR A 37 19.17 -7.13 6.75
C THR A 37 20.63 -7.52 6.96
N ALA A 38 21.56 -7.02 6.14
CA ALA A 38 22.98 -7.33 6.27
C ALA A 38 23.60 -6.85 7.60
N THR A 39 23.04 -5.79 8.18
CA THR A 39 23.49 -5.23 9.47
C THR A 39 22.74 -5.77 10.68
N SER A 40 21.76 -6.67 10.49
CA SER A 40 20.87 -7.15 11.55
C SER A 40 20.29 -6.00 12.38
N SER A 41 19.90 -4.92 11.70
CA SER A 41 19.32 -3.74 12.31
C SER A 41 18.06 -4.06 13.12
N GLU A 42 17.66 -3.16 14.04
CA GLU A 42 16.43 -3.33 14.81
C GLU A 42 15.19 -3.47 13.90
N LEU A 43 15.14 -2.72 12.79
CA LEU A 43 14.05 -2.82 11.82
C LEU A 43 14.03 -4.17 11.12
N ALA A 44 15.19 -4.68 10.69
CA ALA A 44 15.29 -5.99 10.06
C ALA A 44 14.85 -7.12 11.01
N LEU A 45 15.26 -7.06 12.28
CA LEU A 45 14.81 -7.99 13.31
C LEU A 45 13.30 -7.88 13.58
N ARG A 46 12.76 -6.66 13.63
CA ARG A 46 11.33 -6.41 13.88
C ARG A 46 10.45 -6.93 12.74
N TYR A 47 10.88 -6.76 11.49
CA TYR A 47 10.13 -7.16 10.30
C TYR A 47 10.60 -8.47 9.68
N ASN A 48 11.46 -9.22 10.39
CA ASN A 48 11.95 -10.54 10.01
C ASN A 48 12.51 -10.58 8.57
N ASP A 49 13.31 -9.56 8.22
CA ASP A 49 13.96 -9.41 6.91
C ASP A 49 13.01 -9.36 5.69
N LYS A 50 11.71 -9.10 5.91
CA LYS A 50 10.71 -9.03 4.82
C LYS A 50 10.19 -7.61 4.69
N ALA A 51 10.32 -7.03 3.48
CA ALA A 51 9.82 -5.69 3.14
C ALA A 51 10.08 -4.71 4.29
N VAL A 52 11.34 -4.63 4.75
CA VAL A 52 11.70 -4.06 6.05
C VAL A 52 11.29 -2.59 6.14
N LEU A 53 11.62 -1.82 5.10
CA LEU A 53 11.28 -0.41 5.00
C LEU A 53 9.79 -0.21 4.75
N GLU A 54 9.19 -0.94 3.82
CA GLU A 54 7.77 -0.80 3.49
C GLU A 54 6.87 -1.14 4.69
N SER A 55 7.25 -2.15 5.47
CA SER A 55 6.58 -2.51 6.73
C SER A 55 6.74 -1.41 7.80
N PHE A 56 7.91 -0.78 7.86
CA PHE A 56 8.16 0.38 8.72
C PHE A 56 7.31 1.59 8.30
N HIS A 57 7.24 1.91 7.01
CA HIS A 57 6.47 3.02 6.45
C HIS A 57 4.97 2.84 6.70
N ALA A 58 4.44 1.63 6.43
CA ALA A 58 3.05 1.29 6.70
C ALA A 58 2.71 1.40 8.19
N SER A 59 3.56 0.85 9.06
CA SER A 59 3.35 0.91 10.51
C SER A 59 3.36 2.34 11.03
N THR A 60 4.35 3.14 10.62
CA THR A 60 4.54 4.51 11.08
C THR A 60 3.44 5.43 10.55
N GLY A 61 3.16 5.38 9.25
CA GLY A 61 2.13 6.21 8.61
C GLY A 61 0.73 5.96 9.18
N LEU A 62 0.32 4.69 9.30
CA LEU A 62 -0.99 4.36 9.87
C LEU A 62 -1.08 4.71 11.35
N ARG A 63 0.00 4.54 12.13
CA ARG A 63 -0.01 4.91 13.55
C ARG A 63 -0.28 6.40 13.73
N LEU A 64 0.33 7.26 12.91
CA LEU A 64 0.14 8.72 13.01
C LEU A 64 -1.30 9.14 12.72
N ILE A 65 -1.96 8.47 11.78
CA ILE A 65 -3.27 8.86 11.25
C ILE A 65 -4.43 8.23 12.01
N LEU A 66 -4.20 7.07 12.62
CA LEU A 66 -5.18 6.38 13.46
C LEU A 66 -5.10 6.84 14.92
N MET A 67 -4.23 7.80 15.25
CA MET A 67 -4.25 8.46 16.56
C MET A 67 -5.61 9.14 16.78
N PRO A 68 -6.24 9.00 17.96
CA PRO A 68 -7.53 9.65 18.25
C PRO A 68 -7.52 11.17 18.03
N GLU A 69 -6.37 11.81 18.25
CA GLU A 69 -6.16 13.25 18.07
C GLU A 69 -6.13 13.67 16.59
N HIS A 70 -5.92 12.72 15.68
CA HIS A 70 -5.77 12.93 14.24
C HIS A 70 -6.76 12.08 13.42
N ASP A 71 -7.88 11.61 13.99
CA ASP A 71 -8.81 10.72 13.28
C ASP A 71 -9.47 11.43 12.08
N VAL A 72 -8.81 11.32 10.93
CA VAL A 72 -9.28 11.81 9.63
C VAL A 72 -10.28 10.85 8.96
N LEU A 73 -10.61 9.72 9.60
CA LEU A 73 -11.50 8.68 9.06
C LEU A 73 -12.91 8.78 9.66
N THR A 74 -13.27 9.91 10.28
CA THR A 74 -14.58 10.11 10.93
C THR A 74 -15.78 9.93 10.01
N SER A 75 -15.61 10.11 8.70
CA SER A 75 -16.67 9.90 7.71
C SER A 75 -16.82 8.45 7.24
N LEU A 76 -15.93 7.54 7.64
CA LEU A 76 -15.94 6.13 7.24
C LEU A 76 -16.58 5.26 8.32
N ASP A 77 -17.41 4.31 7.89
CA ASP A 77 -17.95 3.30 8.80
C ASP A 77 -16.91 2.25 9.21
N LEU A 78 -17.27 1.33 10.10
CA LEU A 78 -16.34 0.32 10.62
C LEU A 78 -15.80 -0.62 9.53
N ALA A 79 -16.62 -0.98 8.54
CA ALA A 79 -16.21 -1.86 7.45
C ALA A 79 -15.27 -1.10 6.49
N GLU A 80 -15.61 0.14 6.16
CA GLU A 80 -14.78 1.03 5.35
C GLU A 80 -13.43 1.33 6.01
N ARG A 81 -13.39 1.55 7.33
CA ARG A 81 -12.13 1.74 8.08
C ARG A 81 -11.23 0.50 8.01
N ARG A 82 -11.82 -0.70 8.08
CA ARG A 82 -11.08 -1.97 7.94
C ARG A 82 -10.52 -2.12 6.53
N ASN A 83 -11.34 -1.85 5.51
CA ASN A 83 -10.93 -1.92 4.11
C ASN A 83 -9.87 -0.87 3.78
N PHE A 84 -10.04 0.37 4.27
CA PHE A 84 -9.05 1.44 4.18
C PHE A 84 -7.70 0.98 4.73
N ARG A 85 -7.68 0.45 5.96
CA ARG A 85 -6.46 -0.02 6.60
C ARG A 85 -5.79 -1.13 5.79
N ALA A 86 -6.56 -2.14 5.38
CA ALA A 86 -6.04 -3.27 4.60
C ALA A 86 -5.42 -2.78 3.28
N LEU A 87 -6.18 -1.99 2.52
CA LEU A 87 -5.74 -1.48 1.23
C LEU A 87 -4.51 -0.57 1.35
N SER A 88 -4.46 0.32 2.36
CA SER A 88 -3.27 1.15 2.61
C SER A 88 -2.03 0.32 2.92
N ILE A 89 -2.15 -0.76 3.70
CA ILE A 89 -1.02 -1.67 3.98
C ILE A 89 -0.57 -2.34 2.68
N ASP A 90 -1.50 -2.90 1.91
CA ASP A 90 -1.20 -3.60 0.66
C ASP A 90 -0.51 -2.69 -0.35
N MET A 91 -1.00 -1.46 -0.52
CA MET A 91 -0.40 -0.49 -1.44
C MET A 91 1.01 -0.05 -1.03
N ILE A 92 1.28 0.11 0.27
CA ILE A 92 2.63 0.48 0.75
C ILE A 92 3.57 -0.72 0.63
N LEU A 93 3.14 -1.94 0.97
CA LEU A 93 3.98 -3.12 0.80
C LEU A 93 4.30 -3.41 -0.68
N ALA A 94 3.36 -3.12 -1.58
CA ALA A 94 3.55 -3.28 -3.02
C ALA A 94 4.61 -2.33 -3.62
N THR A 95 5.12 -1.34 -2.87
CA THR A 95 6.24 -0.51 -3.34
C THR A 95 7.60 -1.18 -3.16
N ASP A 96 7.67 -2.34 -2.49
CA ASP A 96 8.91 -3.11 -2.38
C ASP A 96 9.36 -3.60 -3.76
N MET A 97 10.50 -3.08 -4.22
CA MET A 97 11.08 -3.44 -5.51
C MET A 97 11.47 -4.92 -5.62
N ALA A 98 11.59 -5.65 -4.50
CA ALA A 98 11.77 -7.11 -4.53
C ALA A 98 10.57 -7.84 -5.12
N THR A 99 9.37 -7.27 -5.06
CA THR A 99 8.11 -7.86 -5.57
C THR A 99 7.63 -7.25 -6.88
N HIS A 100 8.35 -6.24 -7.41
CA HIS A 100 7.94 -5.47 -8.57
C HIS A 100 7.56 -6.32 -9.81
N PHE A 101 8.41 -7.29 -10.18
CA PHE A 101 8.17 -8.14 -11.35
C PHE A 101 6.99 -9.10 -11.18
N GLU A 102 6.76 -9.56 -9.95
CA GLU A 102 5.59 -10.36 -9.61
C GLU A 102 4.31 -9.53 -9.82
N GLY A 103 4.29 -8.29 -9.32
CA GLY A 103 3.19 -7.35 -9.52
C GLY A 103 2.90 -7.06 -11.00
N LEU A 104 3.94 -6.86 -11.83
CA LEU A 104 3.78 -6.67 -13.28
C LEU A 104 3.15 -7.90 -13.96
N THR A 105 3.56 -9.10 -13.55
CA THR A 105 3.03 -10.35 -14.09
C THR A 105 1.56 -10.51 -13.74
N GLN A 106 1.18 -10.24 -12.49
CA GLN A 106 -0.21 -10.26 -12.05
C GLN A 106 -1.07 -9.25 -12.82
N LEU A 107 -0.56 -8.03 -13.03
CA LEU A 107 -1.26 -7.02 -13.81
C LEU A 107 -1.48 -7.46 -15.27
N GLN A 108 -0.47 -8.08 -15.89
CA GLN A 108 -0.60 -8.59 -17.25
C GLN A 108 -1.71 -9.64 -17.37
N VAL A 109 -1.77 -10.59 -16.42
CA VAL A 109 -2.84 -11.61 -16.37
C VAL A 109 -4.22 -10.96 -16.23
N MET A 110 -4.37 -9.99 -15.34
CA MET A 110 -5.64 -9.29 -15.14
C MET A 110 -6.10 -8.53 -16.39
N LEU A 111 -5.17 -7.95 -17.15
CA LEU A 111 -5.50 -7.28 -18.42
C LEU A 111 -5.94 -8.27 -19.49
N GLU A 112 -5.26 -9.42 -19.59
CA GLU A 112 -5.63 -10.47 -20.54
C GLU A 112 -7.01 -11.07 -20.23
N GLU A 113 -7.32 -11.29 -18.94
CA GLU A 113 -8.64 -11.73 -18.50
C GLU A 113 -9.72 -10.66 -18.72
N GLY A 114 -9.43 -9.40 -18.41
CA GLY A 114 -10.36 -8.28 -18.64
C GLY A 114 -10.72 -8.09 -20.11
N LEU A 115 -9.73 -8.21 -21.01
CA LEU A 115 -9.95 -8.13 -22.46
C LEU A 115 -10.77 -9.30 -23.00
N GLN A 116 -10.69 -10.49 -22.40
CA GLN A 116 -11.52 -11.64 -22.79
C GLN A 116 -13.00 -11.39 -22.46
N LEU A 117 -13.29 -10.76 -21.32
CA LEU A 117 -14.67 -10.46 -20.90
C LEU A 117 -15.35 -9.39 -21.77
N GLU A 118 -14.59 -8.46 -22.35
CA GLU A 118 -15.12 -7.45 -23.28
C GLU A 118 -15.34 -8.00 -24.70
N GLY A 119 -14.63 -9.05 -25.10
CA GLY A 119 -14.75 -9.68 -26.42
C GLY A 119 -15.93 -10.64 -26.60
N GLU A 120 -16.57 -11.07 -25.50
CA GLU A 120 -17.72 -11.97 -25.49
C GLU A 120 -19.08 -11.26 -25.32
N GLY A 121 -19.08 -9.91 -25.27
CA GLY A 121 -20.26 -9.05 -25.05
C GLY A 121 -20.89 -8.45 -26.30
#